data_AF-A0A932K730-F1
#
_entry.id   AF-A0A932K730-F1
#
_cell.length_a   1.000
_cell.length_b   1.000
_cell.length_c   1.000
_cell.angle_alpha   90.00
_cell.angle_beta   90.00
_cell.angle_gamma   90.00
#
_symmetry.space_group_name_H-M   'P 1'
#
loop_
_entity.id
_entity.type
_entity.pdbx_description
1 polymer ?
#
loop_
_entity_poly.entity_id
_entity_poly.type
_entity_poly.pdbx_seq_one_letter_code
_entity_poly.pdbx_strand_id
1 'polypeptide(L)' 'MGGKTSWENVVVACQACNVRKGNRPLDETDMQLIRKVKPPPFLVFLNFSPPSTQAFLKTWWNYLPDNRDLPT' A
#
# COMPACT_ATOMS: atom_id res chain seq x y z
N MET A 1 -12.94 4.00 12.47
CA MET A 1 -12.39 2.66 12.73
C MET A 1 -11.09 2.50 11.95
N GLY A 2 -10.04 1.94 12.56
CA GLY A 2 -8.73 1.74 11.93
C GLY A 2 -8.61 0.32 11.35
N GLY A 3 -8.71 0.20 10.03
CA GLY A 3 -8.45 -1.06 9.34
C GLY A 3 -6.98 -1.44 9.42
N LYS A 4 -6.68 -2.73 9.59
CA LYS A 4 -5.29 -3.23 9.61
C LYS A 4 -4.66 -3.04 8.22
N THR A 5 -3.45 -2.51 8.16
CA THR A 5 -2.65 -2.50 6.93
C THR A 5 -2.05 -3.89 6.72
N SER A 6 -2.77 -4.77 6.03
CA SER A 6 -2.32 -6.12 5.70
C SER A 6 -2.63 -6.49 4.25
N TRP A 7 -1.94 -7.52 3.75
CA TRP A 7 -2.12 -8.01 2.37
C TRP A 7 -3.52 -8.52 2.09
N GLU A 8 -4.30 -8.84 3.11
CA GLU A 8 -5.67 -9.33 3.03
C GLU A 8 -6.72 -8.21 3.06
N ASN A 9 -6.30 -6.98 3.37
CA ASN A 9 -7.19 -5.83 3.52
C ASN A 9 -6.93 -4.73 2.49
N VAL A 10 -5.69 -4.52 2.06
CA VAL A 10 -5.34 -3.45 1.11
C VAL A 10 -5.61 -3.90 -0.32
N VAL A 11 -6.40 -3.10 -1.04
CA VAL A 11 -6.74 -3.31 -2.46
C VAL A 11 -6.57 -2.02 -3.25
N VAL A 12 -6.33 -2.16 -4.56
CA VAL A 12 -6.36 -1.02 -5.49
C VAL A 12 -7.80 -0.65 -5.82
N ALA A 13 -8.08 0.66 -5.86
CA ALA A 13 -9.37 1.21 -6.25
C ALA A 13 -9.16 2.54 -6.99
N CYS A 14 -10.09 2.89 -7.87
CA CYS A 14 -10.14 4.25 -8.42
C CYS A 14 -10.58 5.25 -7.34
N GLN A 15 -10.34 6.54 -7.57
CA GLN A 15 -10.71 7.60 -6.63
C GLN A 15 -12.20 7.59 -6.28
N ALA A 16 -13.09 7.47 -7.28
CA ALA A 16 -14.53 7.47 -7.06
C ALA A 16 -15.00 6.29 -6.17
N CYS A 17 -14.48 5.08 -6.42
CA CYS A 17 -14.78 3.91 -5.60
C CYS A 17 -14.22 4.06 -4.17
N ASN A 18 -13.01 4.59 -4.03
CA ASN A 18 -12.39 4.81 -2.71
C ASN A 18 -13.21 5.79 -1.87
N VAL A 19 -13.68 6.89 -2.48
CA VAL A 19 -14.57 7.87 -1.84
C VAL A 19 -15.92 7.24 -1.49
N ARG A 20 -16.52 6.48 -2.40
CA ARG A 20 -17.81 5.80 -2.16
C ARG A 20 -17.72 4.79 -1.01
N LYS A 21 -16.62 4.04 -0.90
CA LYS A 21 -16.37 3.13 0.22
C LYS A 21 -16.25 3.93 1.53
N GLY A 22 -15.39 4.95 1.53
CA GLY A 22 -15.08 5.76 2.70
C GLY A 22 -14.52 4.93 3.87
N ASN A 23 -14.80 5.39 5.08
CA ASN A 23 -14.32 4.77 6.33
C ASN A 23 -15.19 3.62 6.85
N ARG A 24 -16.08 3.08 6.00
CA ARG A 24 -16.91 1.91 6.33
C ARG A 24 -16.18 0.61 5.99
N PRO A 25 -16.30 -0.45 6.80
CA PRO A 25 -15.87 -1.77 6.39
C PRO A 25 -16.71 -2.28 5.21
N LEU A 26 -16.16 -3.22 4.43
CA LEU A 26 -16.74 -3.60 3.13
C LEU A 26 -18.14 -4.23 3.28
N ASP A 27 -18.35 -4.98 4.35
CA ASP A 27 -19.61 -5.60 4.75
C ASP A 27 -20.73 -4.61 5.08
N GLU A 28 -20.38 -3.38 5.47
CA GLU A 28 -21.33 -2.27 5.65
C GLU A 28 -21.59 -1.48 4.36
N THR A 29 -21.19 -2.01 3.19
CA THR A 29 -21.39 -1.35 1.89
C THR A 29 -21.97 -2.32 0.87
N ASP A 30 -22.64 -1.79 -0.15
CA ASP A 30 -23.09 -2.58 -1.30
C ASP A 30 -21.97 -2.89 -2.32
N MET A 31 -20.70 -2.78 -1.90
CA MET A 31 -19.54 -2.99 -2.75
C MET A 31 -19.04 -4.42 -2.63
N GLN A 32 -18.59 -4.99 -3.74
CA GLN A 32 -17.99 -6.32 -3.77
C GLN A 32 -16.60 -6.27 -4.38
N LEU A 33 -15.69 -7.10 -3.86
CA LEU A 33 -14.36 -7.25 -4.43
C LEU A 33 -14.45 -8.09 -5.71
N ILE A 34 -13.72 -7.66 -6.75
CA ILE A 34 -13.60 -8.39 -8.01
C ILE A 34 -12.94 -9.76 -7.80
N ARG A 35 -12.06 -9.88 -6.81
CA ARG A 35 -11.36 -11.11 -6.44
C ARG A 35 -11.09 -11.16 -4.95
N LYS A 36 -10.91 -12.36 -4.40
CA LYS A 36 -10.45 -12.54 -3.02
C LYS A 36 -9.05 -11.94 -2.85
N VAL A 37 -8.86 -11.14 -1.81
CA VAL A 37 -7.56 -10.55 -1.47
C VAL A 37 -6.62 -11.65 -0.96
N LYS A 38 -5.40 -11.68 -1.48
CA LYS A 38 -4.35 -12.62 -1.09
C LYS A 38 -2.97 -12.00 -1.33
N PRO A 39 -1.96 -12.37 -0.55
CA PRO A 39 -0.59 -11.91 -0.78
C PRO A 39 -0.11 -12.29 -2.20
N PRO A 40 0.78 -11.49 -2.79
CA PRO A 40 1.38 -11.82 -4.08
C PRO A 40 2.21 -13.11 -3.98
N PRO A 41 2.33 -13.90 -5.06
CA PRO A 41 3.22 -15.05 -5.08
C PRO A 41 4.67 -14.64 -4.82
N PHE A 42 5.42 -15.46 -4.08
CA PHE A 42 6.83 -15.20 -3.72
C PHE A 42 7.71 -14.86 -4.94
N LEU A 43 7.47 -15.51 -6.08
CA LEU A 43 8.24 -15.32 -7.33
C LEU A 43 8.18 -13.89 -7.89
N VAL A 44 7.17 -13.10 -7.54
CA VAL A 44 7.07 -11.69 -7.96
C VAL A 44 8.22 -10.87 -7.35
N PHE A 45 8.66 -11.19 -6.14
CA PHE A 45 9.75 -10.47 -5.46
C PHE A 45 11.13 -10.77 -6.06
N LEU A 46 11.34 -11.96 -6.65
CA LEU A 46 12.63 -12.33 -7.24
C LEU A 46 12.96 -11.57 -8.53
N ASN A 47 11.94 -11.08 -9.24
CA ASN A 47 12.10 -10.30 -10.47
C ASN A 47 12.15 -8.79 -10.22
N PHE A 48 12.04 -8.37 -8.96
CA PHE A 48 12.09 -6.96 -8.60
C PHE A 48 13.54 -6.57 -8.33
N SER A 49 14.26 -6.13 -9.37
CA SER A 49 15.51 -5.41 -9.13
C SER A 49 15.12 -4.08 -8.48
N PRO A 50 15.54 -3.78 -7.24
CA PRO A 50 15.24 -2.50 -6.65
C PRO A 50 15.80 -1.39 -7.54
N PRO A 51 15.11 -0.25 -7.66
CA PRO A 51 15.68 0.92 -8.33
C PRO A 51 17.02 1.25 -7.68
N SER A 52 17.95 1.81 -8.45
CA SER A 52 19.22 2.25 -7.90
C SER A 52 18.98 3.14 -6.69
N THR A 53 19.87 3.07 -5.69
CA THR A 53 19.77 3.89 -4.47
C THR A 53 19.56 5.36 -4.81
N GLN A 54 20.16 5.85 -5.90
CA GLN A 54 20.01 7.23 -6.35
C GLN A 54 18.62 7.55 -6.91
N ALA A 55 18.00 6.63 -7.66
CA ALA A 55 16.63 6.79 -8.13
C ALA A 55 15.63 6.75 -6.97
N PHE A 56 15.84 5.86 -6.00
CA PHE A 56 15.04 5.80 -4.78
C PHE A 56 15.15 7.09 -3.95
N LEU A 57 16.37 7.52 -3.63
CA LEU A 57 16.61 8.72 -2.82
C LEU A 57 16.04 9.98 -3.48
N LYS A 58 16.15 10.11 -4.80
CA LYS A 58 15.59 11.26 -5.52
C LYS A 58 14.06 11.35 -5.38
N THR A 59 13.35 10.24 -5.46
CA THR A 59 11.87 10.21 -5.39
C THR A 59 11.37 10.42 -3.97
N TRP A 60 12.07 9.86 -2.98
CA TRP A 60 11.59 9.81 -1.59
C TRP A 60 12.24 10.85 -0.67
N TRP A 61 13.12 11.71 -1.21
CA TRP A 61 13.90 12.69 -0.44
C TRP A 61 13.07 13.49 0.59
N ASN A 62 11.91 14.00 0.17
CA ASN A 62 11.05 14.84 1.01
C ASN A 62 10.32 14.08 2.13
N TYR A 63 10.39 12.74 2.13
CA TYR A 63 9.69 11.86 3.06
C TYR A 63 10.64 11.05 3.94
N LEU A 64 11.95 11.16 3.73
CA LEU A 64 12.94 10.55 4.59
C LEU A 64 13.09 11.39 5.87
N PRO A 65 13.20 10.75 7.04
CA PRO A 65 13.52 11.46 8.27
C PRO A 65 14.87 12.16 8.12
N ASP A 66 15.04 13.28 8.84
CA ASP A 66 16.35 13.91 8.89
C ASP A 66 17.34 12.92 9.53
N ASN A 67 18.59 12.90 9.08
CA ASN A 67 19.61 11.98 9.61
C ASN A 67 19.85 12.16 11.13
N ARG A 68 19.35 13.25 11.70
CA ARG A 68 19.34 13.57 13.14
C ARG A 68 18.31 12.77 13.94
N ASP A 69 17.33 12.14 13.29
CA ASP A 69 16.23 11.40 13.91
C ASP A 69 16.44 9.88 13.90
N LEU A 70 17.55 9.40 13.33
CA LEU A 70 17.90 7.98 13.36
C LEU A 70 18.57 7.61 14.69
N PRO A 71 18.13 6.56 15.41
CA PRO A 71 18.82 6.11 16.61
C PRO A 71 20.24 5.64 16.26
N THR A 72 21.22 6.09 17.05
CA THR A 72 22.63 5.67 16.98
C THR A 72 22.82 4.19 17.25
#